data_AF-A0A6L6WUX4-F1
#
_entry.id   AF-A0A6L6WUX4-F1
#
_cell.length_a   1.000
_cell.length_b   1.000
_cell.length_c   1.000
_cell.angle_alpha   90.00
_cell.angle_beta   90.00
_cell.angle_gamma   90.00
#
_symmetry.space_group_name_H-M   'P 1'
#
loop_
_entity.id
_entity.type
_entity.pdbx_description
1 polymer ?
#
loop_
_entity_poly.entity_id
_entity_poly.type
_entity_poly.pdbx_seq_one_letter_code
_entity_poly.pdbx_strand_id
1 'polypeptide(L)'
;MAEQFVGSGWAFPLRIGPTGGIALVSGEREVEEAIRLVLATAPGERPMRPEFGCAIHDLVFAPVNEQTAGRIQHEVYLSLDRWEPRIEVQDVEVTAGEDQSVLYIDVRYAIRGTNNPRSLVFPFYVIPSHDEPGAPSSSGGPGSPESDR
;
A
#
# COMPACT_ATOMS: atom_id res chain seq x y z
N MET A 1 -30.98 4.95 11.88
CA MET A 1 -31.50 6.12 11.11
C MET A 1 -30.42 6.86 10.31
N ALA A 2 -29.13 6.78 10.67
CA ALA A 2 -28.04 7.40 9.88
C ALA A 2 -27.62 6.63 8.62
N GLU A 3 -27.94 5.33 8.51
CA GLU A 3 -27.56 4.49 7.35
C GLU A 3 -28.25 4.86 6.04
N GLN A 4 -29.35 5.63 6.07
CA GLN A 4 -30.17 5.93 4.90
C GLN A 4 -29.63 7.09 4.04
N PHE A 5 -28.56 7.78 4.48
CA PHE A 5 -27.97 8.91 3.74
C PHE A 5 -26.68 8.56 2.99
N VAL A 6 -26.17 7.33 3.13
CA VAL A 6 -25.06 6.86 2.31
C VAL A 6 -25.66 6.22 1.06
N GLY A 7 -25.33 6.77 -0.11
CA GLY A 7 -25.75 6.22 -1.39
C GLY A 7 -25.30 4.76 -1.57
N SER A 8 -25.91 4.06 -2.53
CA SER A 8 -25.46 2.72 -2.91
C SER A 8 -24.64 2.80 -4.19
N GLY A 9 -23.39 2.35 -4.13
CA GLY A 9 -22.49 2.23 -5.26
C GLY A 9 -22.52 0.82 -5.88
N TRP A 10 -21.89 0.67 -7.04
CA TRP A 10 -21.62 -0.66 -7.60
C TRP A 10 -20.57 -1.37 -6.74
N ALA A 11 -20.79 -2.64 -6.45
CA ALA A 11 -19.83 -3.43 -5.71
C ALA A 11 -18.53 -3.61 -6.50
N PHE A 12 -17.40 -3.55 -5.81
CA PHE A 12 -16.07 -3.83 -6.33
C PHE A 12 -15.40 -4.97 -5.55
N PRO A 13 -14.87 -6.02 -6.20
CA PRO A 13 -14.96 -6.31 -7.64
C PRO A 13 -16.41 -6.47 -8.10
N LEU A 14 -16.66 -6.14 -9.37
CA LEU A 14 -18.00 -6.23 -9.98
C LEU A 14 -18.55 -7.64 -9.84
N ARG A 15 -19.76 -7.72 -9.27
CA ARG A 15 -20.45 -8.97 -8.96
C ARG A 15 -21.91 -8.89 -9.40
N ILE A 16 -22.51 -10.04 -9.68
CA ILE A 16 -23.95 -10.16 -9.94
C ILE A 16 -24.64 -10.45 -8.60
N GLY A 17 -25.69 -9.69 -8.30
CA GLY A 17 -26.50 -9.86 -7.11
C GLY A 17 -27.45 -11.06 -7.22
N PRO A 18 -28.09 -11.47 -6.11
CA PRO A 18 -28.98 -12.63 -6.07
C PRO A 18 -30.19 -12.55 -7.02
N THR A 19 -30.58 -11.32 -7.39
CA THR A 19 -31.70 -11.03 -8.29
C THR A 19 -31.30 -10.93 -9.76
N GLY A 20 -30.03 -11.21 -10.10
CA GLY A 20 -29.50 -11.13 -11.47
C GLY A 20 -29.08 -9.73 -11.92
N GLY A 21 -29.24 -8.71 -11.09
CA GLY A 21 -28.74 -7.35 -11.33
C GLY A 21 -27.28 -7.15 -10.89
N ILE A 22 -26.71 -5.97 -11.15
CA ILE A 22 -25.38 -5.60 -10.63
C ILE A 22 -25.47 -5.52 -9.09
N ALA A 23 -24.54 -6.16 -8.40
CA ALA A 23 -24.46 -6.09 -6.95
C ALA A 23 -24.16 -4.64 -6.52
N LEU A 24 -24.92 -4.14 -5.57
CA LEU A 24 -24.71 -2.84 -4.97
C LEU A 24 -24.10 -3.00 -3.57
N VAL A 25 -23.25 -2.06 -3.21
CA VAL A 25 -22.65 -1.94 -1.88
C VAL A 25 -23.06 -0.60 -1.27
N SER A 26 -23.22 -0.54 0.04
CA SER A 26 -23.55 0.69 0.76
C SER A 26 -22.85 0.74 2.10
N GLY A 27 -22.83 1.93 2.70
CA GLY A 27 -22.27 2.13 4.03
C GLY A 27 -20.77 1.85 4.10
N GLU A 28 -20.37 1.14 5.15
CA GLU A 28 -18.96 0.93 5.49
C GLU A 28 -18.22 0.10 4.43
N ARG A 29 -18.88 -0.90 3.85
CA ARG A 29 -18.30 -1.72 2.78
C ARG A 29 -18.00 -0.93 1.52
N GLU A 30 -18.82 0.08 1.22
CA GLU A 30 -18.56 0.94 0.06
C GLU A 30 -17.28 1.76 0.26
N VAL A 31 -17.02 2.19 1.50
CA VAL A 31 -15.79 2.91 1.85
C VAL A 31 -14.57 1.98 1.72
N GLU A 32 -14.64 0.75 2.23
CA GLU A 32 -13.54 -0.22 2.09
C GLU A 32 -13.23 -0.54 0.62
N GLU A 33 -14.26 -0.72 -0.20
CA GLU A 33 -14.12 -0.97 -1.63
C GLU A 33 -13.56 0.25 -2.37
N ALA A 34 -13.96 1.47 -1.98
CA ALA A 34 -13.41 2.72 -2.52
C ALA A 34 -11.93 2.93 -2.14
N ILE A 35 -11.54 2.67 -0.88
CA ILE A 35 -10.13 2.70 -0.44
C ILE A 35 -9.30 1.74 -1.28
N ARG A 36 -9.76 0.50 -1.49
CA ARG A 36 -9.07 -0.45 -2.37
C ARG A 36 -8.91 0.08 -3.79
N LEU A 37 -9.95 0.69 -4.36
CA LEU A 37 -9.88 1.26 -5.70
C LEU A 37 -8.83 2.36 -5.79
N VAL A 38 -8.75 3.25 -4.81
CA VAL A 38 -7.74 4.32 -4.77
C VAL A 38 -6.32 3.73 -4.71
N LEU A 39 -6.06 2.80 -3.80
CA LEU A 39 -4.73 2.21 -3.62
C LEU A 39 -4.32 1.29 -4.78
N ALA A 40 -5.27 0.60 -5.40
CA ALA A 40 -5.00 -0.31 -6.51
C ALA A 40 -4.82 0.38 -7.87
N THR A 41 -5.08 1.68 -7.95
CA THR A 41 -5.00 2.44 -9.22
C THR A 41 -3.76 3.32 -9.22
N ALA A 42 -2.95 3.27 -10.27
CA ALA A 42 -1.82 4.18 -10.45
C ALA A 42 -2.26 5.51 -11.10
N PRO A 43 -1.69 6.66 -10.70
CA PRO A 43 -1.92 7.92 -11.40
C PRO A 43 -1.63 7.79 -12.90
N GLY A 44 -2.54 8.29 -13.73
CA GLY A 44 -2.48 8.20 -15.19
C GLY A 44 -3.28 7.06 -15.80
N GLU A 45 -3.67 6.03 -15.03
CA GLU A 45 -4.45 4.90 -15.54
C GLU A 45 -5.87 5.29 -15.99
N ARG A 46 -6.40 6.38 -15.43
CA ARG A 46 -7.73 6.91 -15.77
C ARG A 46 -7.58 8.10 -16.75
N PRO A 47 -7.89 7.94 -18.05
CA PRO A 47 -7.60 8.97 -19.06
C PRO A 47 -8.22 10.33 -18.77
N MET A 48 -9.43 10.35 -18.23
CA MET A 48 -10.16 11.59 -17.91
C MET A 48 -9.92 12.08 -16.48
N ARG A 49 -9.15 11.34 -15.67
CA ARG A 49 -8.79 11.68 -14.27
C ARG A 49 -7.36 11.22 -13.97
N PRO A 50 -6.35 11.78 -14.63
CA PRO A 50 -4.97 11.29 -14.52
C PRO A 50 -4.39 11.42 -13.10
N GLU A 51 -4.88 12.35 -12.28
CA GLU A 51 -4.42 12.48 -10.89
C GLU A 51 -4.99 11.40 -9.94
N PHE A 52 -6.04 10.68 -10.35
CA PHE A 52 -6.69 9.69 -9.50
C PHE A 52 -5.80 8.46 -9.32
N GLY A 53 -5.67 8.00 -8.08
CA GLY A 53 -4.91 6.83 -7.70
C GLY A 53 -3.96 7.12 -6.56
N CYS A 54 -3.01 6.21 -6.37
CA CYS A 54 -1.96 6.29 -5.35
C CYS A 54 -0.59 6.06 -5.99
N ALA A 55 0.40 6.93 -5.71
CA ALA A 55 1.72 6.84 -6.34
C ALA A 55 2.61 5.70 -5.77
N ILE A 56 2.08 4.84 -4.89
CA ILE A 56 2.82 3.67 -4.38
C ILE A 56 3.27 2.72 -5.49
N HIS A 57 2.61 2.71 -6.65
CA HIS A 57 2.98 1.89 -7.80
C HIS A 57 4.35 2.23 -8.38
N ASP A 58 4.85 3.45 -8.14
CA ASP A 58 6.23 3.83 -8.53
C ASP A 58 7.30 3.18 -7.63
N LEU A 59 6.88 2.58 -6.50
CA LEU A 59 7.75 2.02 -5.46
C LEU A 59 7.83 0.48 -5.49
N VAL A 60 7.18 -0.19 -6.45
CA VAL A 60 7.18 -1.67 -6.59
C VAL A 60 8.61 -2.25 -6.63
N PHE A 61 9.56 -1.51 -7.21
CA PHE A 61 10.95 -1.94 -7.36
C PHE A 61 11.92 -1.21 -6.42
N ALA A 62 11.39 -0.44 -5.47
CA ALA A 62 12.22 0.22 -4.47
C ALA A 62 12.74 -0.80 -3.44
N PRO A 63 13.94 -0.59 -2.86
CA PRO A 63 14.47 -1.47 -1.84
C PRO A 63 13.60 -1.46 -0.58
N VAL A 64 13.47 -2.61 0.09
CA VAL A 64 12.72 -2.73 1.34
C VAL A 64 13.56 -2.16 2.49
N ASN A 65 13.36 -0.88 2.78
CA ASN A 65 13.99 -0.19 3.90
C ASN A 65 13.05 0.88 4.49
N GLU A 66 13.46 1.48 5.61
CA GLU A 66 12.67 2.49 6.32
C GLU A 66 12.34 3.72 5.45
N GLN A 67 13.25 4.08 4.53
CA GLN A 67 13.03 5.21 3.62
C GLN A 67 11.89 4.92 2.64
N THR A 68 11.88 3.74 2.03
CA THR A 68 10.78 3.30 1.15
C THR A 68 9.48 3.16 1.93
N ALA A 69 9.53 2.57 3.13
CA ALA A 69 8.34 2.45 4.00
C ALA A 69 7.74 3.82 4.32
N GLY A 70 8.56 4.80 4.72
CA GLY A 70 8.10 6.17 5.00
C GLY A 70 7.51 6.87 3.77
N ARG A 71 8.06 6.62 2.57
CA ARG A 71 7.48 7.12 1.32
C ARG A 71 6.12 6.49 1.03
N ILE A 72 5.98 5.17 1.20
CA ILE A 72 4.69 4.48 1.03
C ILE A 72 3.65 5.04 2.00
N GLN A 73 3.99 5.17 3.28
CA GLN A 73 3.09 5.75 4.30
C GLN A 73 2.58 7.13 3.87
N HIS A 74 3.49 7.99 3.41
CA HIS A 74 3.16 9.34 2.97
C HIS A 74 2.22 9.35 1.75
N GLU A 75 2.53 8.56 0.72
CA GLU A 75 1.72 8.50 -0.50
C GLU A 75 0.31 7.93 -0.24
N VAL A 76 0.21 6.90 0.60
CA VAL A 76 -1.07 6.32 1.01
C VAL A 76 -1.90 7.36 1.76
N TYR A 77 -1.30 8.04 2.74
CA TYR A 77 -2.00 9.08 3.50
C TYR A 77 -2.54 10.19 2.60
N LEU A 78 -1.69 10.76 1.73
CA LEU A 78 -2.08 11.82 0.80
C LEU A 78 -3.19 11.39 -0.17
N SER A 79 -3.09 10.17 -0.68
CA SER A 79 -4.05 9.64 -1.65
C SER A 79 -5.42 9.42 -1.01
N LEU A 80 -5.46 8.87 0.20
CA LEU A 80 -6.71 8.64 0.92
C LEU A 80 -7.35 9.94 1.41
N ASP A 81 -6.56 10.88 1.93
CA ASP A 81 -7.06 12.20 2.34
C ASP A 81 -7.67 12.97 1.16
N ARG A 82 -7.04 12.88 -0.04
CA ARG A 82 -7.53 13.53 -1.26
C ARG A 82 -8.77 12.85 -1.84
N TRP A 83 -8.78 11.53 -1.96
CA TRP A 83 -9.77 10.81 -2.77
C TRP A 83 -10.92 10.21 -1.97
N GLU A 84 -10.77 10.01 -0.65
CA GLU A 84 -11.80 9.44 0.21
C GLU A 84 -12.16 10.39 1.36
N PRO A 85 -12.90 11.49 1.09
CA PRO A 85 -13.23 12.50 2.10
C PRO A 85 -14.19 11.98 3.19
N ARG A 86 -14.77 10.79 3.03
CA ARG A 86 -15.68 10.18 4.02
C ARG A 86 -14.91 9.61 5.21
N ILE A 87 -13.60 9.45 5.12
CA ILE A 87 -12.78 8.95 6.23
C ILE A 87 -11.87 10.05 6.81
N GLU A 88 -11.42 9.80 8.03
CA GLU A 88 -10.30 10.46 8.66
C GLU A 88 -9.23 9.40 8.88
N VAL A 89 -8.11 9.53 8.17
CA VAL A 89 -6.97 8.61 8.32
C VAL A 89 -6.28 8.91 9.64
N GLN A 90 -6.26 7.93 10.54
CA GLN A 90 -5.67 8.04 11.87
C GLN A 90 -4.21 7.64 11.85
N ASP A 91 -3.88 6.58 11.10
CA ASP A 91 -2.51 6.08 10.99
C ASP A 91 -2.33 5.20 9.75
N VAL A 92 -1.10 5.15 9.25
CA VAL A 92 -0.69 4.25 8.17
C VAL A 92 0.62 3.58 8.56
N GLU A 93 0.60 2.27 8.72
CA GLU A 93 1.77 1.46 9.07
C GLU A 93 2.18 0.59 7.88
N VAL A 94 3.49 0.48 7.63
CA VAL A 94 4.04 -0.36 6.56
C VAL A 94 4.99 -1.37 7.17
N THR A 95 4.67 -2.65 7.04
CA THR A 95 5.45 -3.75 7.61
C THR A 95 5.86 -4.74 6.53
N ALA A 96 7.10 -5.22 6.57
CA ALA A 96 7.52 -6.31 5.68
C ALA A 96 6.86 -7.64 6.08
N GLY A 97 6.42 -8.41 5.09
CA GLY A 97 5.94 -9.77 5.26
C GLY A 97 7.08 -10.76 5.51
N GLU A 98 6.71 -12.03 5.73
CA GLU A 98 7.69 -13.12 5.93
C GLU A 98 8.61 -13.27 4.72
N ASP A 99 8.02 -13.23 3.53
CA ASP A 99 8.76 -13.08 2.29
C ASP A 99 9.07 -11.60 2.10
N GLN A 100 10.35 -11.23 2.02
CA GLN A 100 10.82 -9.84 1.78
C GLN A 100 10.40 -9.27 0.41
N SER A 101 9.52 -9.96 -0.30
CA SER A 101 8.83 -9.55 -1.52
C SER A 101 7.43 -8.98 -1.25
N VAL A 102 6.99 -8.88 0.01
CA VAL A 102 5.66 -8.36 0.36
C VAL A 102 5.77 -7.29 1.43
N LEU A 103 5.10 -6.17 1.22
CA LEU A 103 4.84 -5.14 2.22
C LEU A 103 3.34 -5.13 2.54
N TYR A 104 2.98 -5.22 3.81
CA TYR A 104 1.64 -4.99 4.29
C TYR A 104 1.48 -3.53 4.68
N ILE A 105 0.41 -2.90 4.19
CA ILE A 105 0.04 -1.52 4.50
C ILE A 105 -1.21 -1.59 5.38
N ASP A 106 -1.07 -1.33 6.68
CA ASP A 106 -2.19 -1.20 7.61
C ASP A 106 -2.67 0.24 7.64
N VAL A 107 -3.93 0.47 7.27
CA VAL A 107 -4.55 1.79 7.29
C VAL A 107 -5.59 1.82 8.41
N ARG A 108 -5.33 2.61 9.45
CA ARG A 108 -6.28 2.88 10.53
C ARG A 108 -7.03 4.16 10.23
N TYR A 109 -8.36 4.10 10.23
CA TYR A 109 -9.23 5.22 9.88
C TYR A 109 -10.55 5.22 10.66
N ALA A 110 -11.17 6.39 10.76
CA ALA A 110 -12.54 6.54 11.25
C ALA A 110 -13.42 7.09 10.13
N ILE A 111 -14.69 6.65 10.06
CA ILE A 111 -15.65 7.19 9.08
C ILE A 111 -16.24 8.48 9.66
N ARG A 112 -16.15 9.59 8.92
CA ARG A 112 -16.70 10.88 9.34
C ARG A 112 -18.22 10.75 9.52
N GLY A 113 -18.70 11.00 10.73
CA GLY A 113 -20.12 10.87 11.12
C GLY A 113 -20.47 9.58 11.87
N THR A 114 -19.63 8.55 11.82
CA THR A 114 -19.78 7.31 12.61
C THR A 114 -18.50 7.14 13.41
N ASN A 115 -18.51 7.53 14.69
CA ASN A 115 -17.32 7.44 15.56
C ASN A 115 -17.01 5.98 15.93
N ASN A 116 -16.50 5.20 14.97
CA ASN A 116 -16.03 3.83 15.13
C ASN A 116 -14.67 3.67 14.44
N PRO A 117 -13.55 3.49 15.19
CA PRO A 117 -12.22 3.30 14.61
C PRO A 117 -12.11 1.95 13.89
N ARG A 118 -11.50 1.92 12.71
CA ARG A 118 -11.33 0.74 11.86
C ARG A 118 -9.92 0.63 11.30
N SER A 119 -9.52 -0.59 10.93
CA SER A 119 -8.24 -0.89 10.27
C SER A 119 -8.47 -1.74 9.01
N LEU A 120 -7.78 -1.42 7.92
CA LEU A 120 -7.73 -2.20 6.68
C LEU A 120 -6.27 -2.52 6.33
N VAL A 121 -5.95 -3.80 6.20
CA VAL A 121 -4.63 -4.27 5.73
C VAL A 121 -4.66 -4.50 4.22
N PHE A 122 -3.77 -3.84 3.50
CA PHE A 122 -3.60 -3.97 2.05
C PHE A 122 -2.23 -4.60 1.71
N PRO A 123 -2.18 -5.75 1.03
CA PRO A 123 -0.92 -6.38 0.63
C PRO A 123 -0.35 -5.72 -0.65
N PHE A 124 0.94 -5.41 -0.66
CA PHE A 124 1.68 -4.86 -1.80
C PHE A 124 2.93 -5.68 -2.09
N TYR A 125 3.15 -6.08 -3.34
CA TYR A 125 4.24 -6.97 -3.72
C TYR A 125 5.40 -6.17 -4.32
N VAL A 126 6.62 -6.47 -3.89
CA VAL A 126 7.89 -5.85 -4.32
C VAL A 126 8.89 -6.90 -4.75
N ILE A 127 9.91 -6.49 -5.52
CA ILE A 127 11.04 -7.38 -5.84
C ILE A 127 11.96 -7.47 -4.61
N PRO A 128 12.26 -8.67 -4.10
CA PRO A 128 13.20 -8.84 -3.00
C PRO A 128 14.61 -8.42 -3.44
N SER A 129 15.31 -7.65 -2.61
CA SER A 129 16.73 -7.35 -2.83
C SER A 129 17.55 -8.62 -2.67
N HIS A 130 18.33 -8.97 -3.70
CA HIS A 130 19.25 -10.10 -3.64
C HIS A 130 20.54 -9.65 -2.94
N ASP A 131 20.76 -10.06 -1.69
CA ASP A 131 22.09 -10.03 -1.09
C ASP A 131 22.93 -11.13 -1.76
N GLU A 132 23.99 -10.77 -2.49
CA GLU A 132 24.97 -11.74 -2.97
C GLU A 132 25.68 -12.41 -1.77
N PRO A 133 25.60 -13.73 -1.60
CA PRO A 133 26.36 -14.41 -0.58
C PRO A 133 27.80 -14.63 -1.06
N GLY A 134 28.74 -13.87 -0.49
CA GLY A 134 30.14 -14.27 -0.35
C GLY A 134 31.11 -13.84 -1.45
N ALA A 135 31.62 -12.61 -1.37
CA ALA A 135 32.96 -12.33 -1.88
C ALA A 135 33.99 -12.93 -0.91
N PRO A 136 34.86 -13.88 -1.31
CA PRO A 136 35.89 -14.39 -0.43
C PRO A 136 36.87 -13.28 -0.06
N SER A 137 37.10 -13.10 1.24
CA SER A 137 38.18 -12.31 1.79
C SER A 137 39.49 -12.70 1.11
N SER A 138 40.13 -11.76 0.42
CA SER A 138 41.49 -11.90 -0.09
C SER A 138 42.47 -11.94 1.09
N SER A 139 42.63 -13.10 1.71
CA SER A 139 43.78 -13.43 2.54
C SER A 139 44.77 -14.25 1.71
N GLY A 140 45.93 -13.66 1.41
CA GLY A 140 47.12 -14.45 1.08
C GLY A 140 47.99 -13.93 -0.07
N GLY A 141 49.13 -13.35 0.29
CA GLY A 141 50.34 -13.32 -0.54
C GLY A 141 51.24 -12.11 -0.26
N PRO A 142 52.58 -12.26 -0.35
CA PRO A 142 53.45 -12.99 0.57
C PRO A 142 54.40 -12.03 1.33
N GLY A 143 55.10 -12.58 2.32
CA GLY A 143 55.99 -11.84 3.23
C GLY A 143 57.05 -10.97 2.56
N SER A 144 57.22 -9.78 3.11
CA SER A 144 58.45 -9.00 2.97
C SER A 144 59.55 -9.65 3.82
N PRO A 145 60.77 -9.88 3.30
CA PRO A 145 61.90 -10.17 4.15
C PRO A 145 62.39 -8.86 4.81
N GLU A 146 62.58 -8.98 6.11
CA GLU A 146 63.21 -8.04 7.01
C GLU A 146 64.64 -7.67 6.54
N SER A 147 64.97 -6.41 6.71
CA SER A 147 66.29 -5.83 6.53
C SER A 147 67.21 -6.28 7.66
N ASP A 148 68.39 -6.81 7.34
CA ASP A 148 69.58 -6.65 8.19
C ASP A 148 70.87 -6.74 7.36
N ARG A 149 71.73 -5.73 7.55
CA ARG A 149 73.09 -5.45 7.00
C ARG A 149 73.24 -4.72 5.68
#